data_AF-A0A701Y6X6-F1
#
_entry.id   AF-A0A701Y6X6-F1
#
_cell.length_a   1.000
_cell.length_b   1.000
_cell.length_c   1.000
_cell.angle_alpha   90.00
_cell.angle_beta   90.00
_cell.angle_gamma   90.00
#
_symmetry.space_group_name_H-M   'P 1'
#
loop_
_entity.id
_entity.type
_entity.pdbx_description
1 polymer ?
#
loop_
_entity_poly.entity_id
_entity_poly.type
_entity_poly.pdbx_seq_one_letter_code
_entity_poly.pdbx_strand_id
1 'polypeptide(L)'
;MSDILSAFEPASLFILKVDIEGGEKDLFSGDVWWFDDFYLCIIELHDWLYPGEGTSGPFLRLCGQRDRDFIYRGENIFSVSNRRE
;
A
#
# COMPACT_ATOMS: atom_id res chain seq x y z
N MET A 1 0.42 7.82 12.75
CA MET A 1 -0.13 8.60 11.63
C MET A 1 -0.78 9.89 12.10
N SER A 2 -1.68 9.84 13.09
CA SER A 2 -2.42 11.02 13.60
C SER A 2 -1.52 12.21 13.98
N ASP A 3 -0.39 11.99 14.65
CA ASP A 3 0.52 13.08 15.04
C ASP A 3 1.12 13.83 13.85
N ILE A 4 1.48 13.10 12.78
CA ILE A 4 2.03 13.69 11.55
C ILE A 4 0.94 14.47 10.82
N LEU A 5 -0.26 13.89 10.67
CA LEU A 5 -1.38 14.57 10.01
C LEU A 5 -1.79 15.84 10.76
N SER A 6 -1.79 15.79 12.08
CA SER A 6 -2.05 16.96 12.94
C SER A 6 -0.97 18.04 12.79
N ALA A 7 0.30 17.65 12.66
CA ALA A 7 1.40 18.61 12.54
C ALA A 7 1.45 19.32 11.18
N PHE A 8 1.02 18.68 10.11
CA PHE A 8 1.18 19.19 8.74
C PHE A 8 -0.13 19.60 8.06
N GLU A 9 -1.29 19.18 8.57
CA GLU A 9 -2.63 19.49 8.04
C GLU A 9 -2.71 19.40 6.51
N PRO A 10 -2.30 18.26 5.89
CA PRO A 10 -2.29 18.16 4.44
C PRO A 10 -3.72 18.23 3.90
N ALA A 11 -3.91 18.95 2.79
CA ALA A 11 -5.20 19.04 2.11
C ALA A 11 -5.70 17.67 1.61
N SER A 12 -4.77 16.75 1.29
CA SER A 12 -5.08 15.40 0.84
C SER A 12 -3.90 14.47 1.06
N LEU A 13 -4.18 13.19 1.27
CA LEU A 13 -3.18 12.13 1.19
C LEU A 13 -3.05 11.68 -0.27
N PHE A 14 -2.03 12.18 -0.97
CA PHE A 14 -1.93 11.91 -2.41
C PHE A 14 -1.15 10.63 -2.72
N ILE A 15 0.07 10.51 -2.18
CA ILE A 15 0.97 9.38 -2.45
C ILE A 15 1.37 8.70 -1.15
N LEU A 16 1.22 7.39 -1.11
CA LEU A 16 1.86 6.50 -0.14
C LEU A 16 2.99 5.75 -0.84
N LYS A 17 4.21 5.78 -0.30
CA LYS A 17 5.29 4.87 -0.67
C LYS A 17 5.53 3.91 0.49
N VAL A 18 5.57 2.61 0.18
CA VAL A 18 5.90 1.54 1.12
C VAL A 18 7.15 0.82 0.60
N ASP A 19 8.11 0.68 1.50
CA ASP A 19 9.37 -0.01 1.31
C ASP A 19 9.89 -0.41 2.70
N ILE A 20 9.58 -1.64 3.12
CA ILE A 20 9.68 -2.07 4.52
C ILE A 20 10.35 -3.44 4.68
N GLU A 21 11.09 -3.90 3.66
CA GLU A 21 12.07 -5.00 3.74
C GLU A 21 11.53 -6.30 4.38
N GLY A 22 10.28 -6.69 4.08
CA GLY A 22 9.65 -7.91 4.60
C GLY A 22 8.51 -7.69 5.60
N GLY A 23 8.31 -6.46 6.06
CA GLY A 23 7.22 -6.11 6.98
C GLY A 23 5.82 -6.08 6.36
N GLU A 24 5.67 -6.45 5.08
CA GLU A 24 4.41 -6.28 4.33
C GLU A 24 3.29 -7.12 4.93
N LYS A 25 3.60 -8.34 5.37
CA LYS A 25 2.60 -9.22 5.98
C LYS A 25 1.97 -8.57 7.21
N ASP A 26 2.77 -8.01 8.09
CA ASP A 26 2.30 -7.38 9.33
C ASP A 26 1.55 -6.07 9.02
N LEU A 27 2.04 -5.27 8.08
CA LEU A 27 1.40 -4.02 7.68
C LEU A 27 0.01 -4.25 7.10
N PHE A 28 -0.15 -5.26 6.24
CA PHE A 28 -1.38 -5.48 5.46
C PHE A 28 -2.32 -6.55 6.01
N SER A 29 -1.95 -7.26 7.09
CA SER A 29 -2.84 -8.25 7.72
C SER A 29 -3.86 -7.63 8.69
N GLY A 30 -3.65 -6.38 9.11
CA GLY A 30 -4.54 -5.66 10.03
C GLY A 30 -5.61 -4.83 9.34
N ASP A 31 -6.16 -3.86 10.08
CA ASP A 31 -7.09 -2.86 9.55
C ASP A 31 -6.36 -1.88 8.60
N VAL A 32 -6.70 -1.98 7.31
CA VAL A 32 -6.06 -1.22 6.22
C VAL A 32 -7.01 -0.19 5.59
N TRP A 33 -7.91 0.39 6.38
CA TRP A 33 -8.86 1.42 5.93
C TRP A 33 -8.14 2.65 5.39
N TRP A 34 -7.02 3.01 6.01
CA TRP A 34 -6.15 4.13 5.60
C TRP A 34 -5.61 3.99 4.18
N PHE A 35 -5.58 2.79 3.60
CA PHE A 35 -5.07 2.57 2.25
C PHE A 35 -5.92 3.30 1.19
N ASP A 36 -7.21 3.45 1.46
CA ASP A 36 -8.15 4.11 0.54
C ASP A 36 -8.05 5.64 0.60
N ASP A 37 -7.43 6.20 1.65
CA ASP A 37 -7.24 7.65 1.79
C ASP A 37 -6.21 8.18 0.78
N PHE A 38 -5.35 7.30 0.26
CA PHE A 38 -4.31 7.66 -0.71
C PHE A 38 -4.79 7.47 -2.14
N TYR A 39 -4.59 8.49 -3.00
CA TYR A 39 -4.87 8.38 -4.42
C TYR A 39 -3.94 7.37 -5.13
N LEU A 40 -2.64 7.40 -4.81
CA LEU A 40 -1.62 6.52 -5.36
C LEU A 40 -0.87 5.81 -4.23
N CYS A 41 -0.85 4.49 -4.26
CA CYS A 41 0.01 3.68 -3.38
C CYS A 41 1.10 3.03 -4.23
N ILE A 42 2.36 3.20 -3.85
CA ILE A 42 3.53 2.62 -4.50
C ILE A 42 4.19 1.67 -3.50
N ILE A 43 4.26 0.38 -3.83
CA ILE A 43 4.79 -0.65 -2.92
C ILE A 43 5.88 -1.44 -3.61
N GLU A 44 6.96 -1.69 -2.90
CA GLU A 44 8.01 -2.65 -3.25
C GLU A 44 7.83 -3.90 -2.38
N LEU A 45 7.83 -5.07 -3.01
CA LEU A 45 7.59 -6.34 -2.33
C LEU A 45 8.89 -7.11 -2.11
N HIS A 46 9.02 -7.67 -0.91
CA HIS A 46 10.24 -8.34 -0.47
C HIS A 46 10.05 -9.84 -0.22
N ASP A 47 9.15 -10.51 -0.95
CA ASP A 47 8.96 -11.97 -0.82
C ASP A 47 10.25 -12.78 -1.06
N TRP A 48 11.22 -12.20 -1.78
CA TRP A 48 12.53 -12.81 -2.01
C TRP A 48 13.35 -13.00 -0.73
N LEU A 49 13.11 -12.19 0.31
CA LEU A 49 13.74 -12.35 1.63
C LEU A 49 13.16 -13.56 2.40
N TYR A 50 11.91 -13.96 2.11
CA TYR A 50 11.17 -14.98 2.86
C TYR A 50 10.48 -16.01 1.93
N PRO A 51 11.25 -16.81 1.16
CA PRO A 51 10.68 -17.75 0.20
C PRO A 51 9.70 -18.74 0.84
N GLY A 52 8.48 -18.82 0.29
CA GLY A 52 7.43 -19.72 0.76
C GLY A 52 6.55 -19.18 1.88
N GLU A 53 6.85 -18.00 2.44
CA GLU A 53 6.06 -17.42 3.54
C GLU A 53 4.88 -16.57 3.08
N GLY A 54 4.91 -16.14 1.81
CA GLY A 54 3.84 -15.35 1.18
C GLY A 54 3.62 -13.99 1.85
N THR A 55 4.70 -13.25 2.10
CA THR A 55 4.65 -11.96 2.83
C THR A 55 3.82 -10.90 2.11
N SER A 56 3.78 -10.91 0.78
CA SER A 56 2.90 -10.02 -0.02
C SER A 56 1.43 -10.43 -0.05
N GLY A 57 1.09 -11.64 0.41
CA GLY A 57 -0.25 -12.22 0.25
C GLY A 57 -1.40 -11.33 0.73
N PRO A 58 -1.34 -10.71 1.93
CA PRO A 58 -2.36 -9.77 2.40
C PRO A 58 -2.52 -8.54 1.49
N PHE A 59 -1.42 -7.96 1.01
CA PHE A 59 -1.45 -6.82 0.09
C PHE A 59 -2.08 -7.18 -1.27
N LEU A 60 -1.73 -8.33 -1.85
CA LEU A 60 -2.31 -8.77 -3.11
C LEU A 60 -3.83 -9.01 -2.99
N ARG A 61 -4.27 -9.58 -1.86
CA ARG A 61 -5.71 -9.71 -1.55
C ARG A 61 -6.39 -8.36 -1.44
N LEU A 62 -5.76 -7.40 -0.75
CA LEU A 62 -6.27 -6.03 -0.64
C LEU A 62 -6.47 -5.41 -2.04
N CYS A 63 -5.47 -5.49 -2.92
CA CYS A 63 -5.59 -4.98 -4.28
C CYS A 63 -6.73 -5.62 -5.06
N GLY A 64 -6.91 -6.95 -4.96
CA GLY A 64 -7.99 -7.66 -5.63
C GLY A 64 -9.40 -7.34 -5.11
N GLN A 65 -9.52 -6.73 -3.93
CA GLN A 65 -10.79 -6.39 -3.28
C GLN A 65 -11.18 -4.91 -3.42
N ARG A 66 -10.28 -4.05 -3.89
CA ARG A 66 -10.49 -2.60 -3.97
C ARG A 66 -10.60 -2.16 -5.42
N ASP A 67 -11.37 -1.10 -5.65
CA ASP A 67 -11.53 -0.49 -6.98
C ASP A 67 -10.32 0.39 -7.31
N ARG A 68 -9.21 -0.27 -7.63
CA ARG A 68 -7.91 0.33 -7.88
C ARG A 68 -7.19 -0.44 -8.98
N ASP A 69 -6.38 0.27 -9.76
CA ASP A 69 -5.47 -0.38 -10.70
C ASP A 69 -4.36 -1.15 -9.96
N PHE A 70 -3.80 -2.16 -10.63
CA PHE A 70 -2.60 -2.89 -10.20
C PHE A 70 -1.59 -2.88 -11.34
N ILE A 71 -0.59 -2.01 -11.26
CA ILE A 71 0.42 -1.85 -12.32
C ILE A 71 1.78 -2.24 -11.75
N TYR A 72 2.33 -3.36 -12.22
CA TYR A 72 3.68 -3.79 -11.85
C TYR A 72 4.71 -3.24 -12.85
N ARG A 73 5.70 -2.47 -12.36
CA ARG A 73 6.76 -1.90 -13.20
C ARG A 73 8.06 -1.79 -12.41
N GLY A 74 9.10 -2.48 -12.90
CA GLY A 74 10.37 -2.58 -12.18
C GLY A 74 10.16 -3.30 -10.85
N GLU A 75 10.68 -2.74 -9.76
CA GLU A 75 10.51 -3.28 -8.40
C GLU A 75 9.20 -2.83 -7.73
N ASN A 76 8.45 -1.91 -8.37
CA ASN A 76 7.30 -1.26 -7.75
C ASN A 76 5.96 -1.71 -8.34
N ILE A 77 4.97 -1.79 -7.46
CA ILE A 77 3.56 -1.89 -7.78
C ILE A 77 2.94 -0.51 -7.56
N PHE A 78 2.23 -0.01 -8.57
CA PHE A 78 1.45 1.22 -8.52
C PHE A 78 -0.03 0.85 -8.40
N SER A 79 -0.64 1.16 -7.27
CA SER A 79 -2.06 1.01 -7.01
C SER A 79 -2.77 2.36 -7.04
N VAL A 80 -3.42 2.65 -8.17
CA VAL A 80 -4.09 3.93 -8.45
C VAL A 80 -5.57 3.80 -8.12
N SER A 81 -6.11 4.73 -7.33
CA SER A 81 -7.54 4.79 -7.05
C SER A 81 -8.34 5.06 -8.32
N ASN A 82 -9.38 4.26 -8.59
CA ASN A 82 -10.31 4.52 -9.70
C ASN A 82 -11.40 5.54 -9.34
N ARG A 83 -11.44 6.01 -8.09
CA ARG A 83 -12.37 7.06 -7.66
C ARG A 83 -12.05 8.35 -8.42
N ARG A 84 -13.07 8.90 -9.08
CA ARG A 84 -13.02 10.19 -9.76
C ARG A 84 -13.74 11.19 -8.88
N GLU A 85 -12.99 11.92 -8.07
CA GLU A 85 -13.47 13.11 -7.36
C GLU A 85 -13.22 14.36 -8.21
#